data_AF-A0A6J4WTI2-F1
#
_entry.id   AF-A0A6J4WTI2-F1
#
_cell.length_a   1.000
_cell.length_b   1.000
_cell.length_c   1.000
_cell.angle_alpha   90.00
_cell.angle_beta   90.00
_cell.angle_gamma   90.00
#
_symmetry.space_group_name_H-M   'P 1'
#
loop_
_entity.id
_entity.type
_entity.pdbx_description
1 polymer ?
#
loop_
_entity_poly.entity_id
_entity_poly.type
_entity_poly.pdbx_seq_one_letter_code
_entity_poly.pdbx_strand_id
1 'polypeptide(L)'
;MGKYDKQFQQLNRNPKIAQALKNRAEKTRAAAQRISDAEGGTAHYRVVSGVRPGGRAYAYVVSDNRDEEFGTEKTKRIGALRRAARGG
;
A
#
# COMPACT_ATOMS: atom_id res chain seq x y z
N MET A 1 -25.97 -16.52 -10.77
CA MET A 1 -25.38 -15.21 -11.05
C MET A 1 -26.31 -14.14 -10.51
N GLY A 2 -25.82 -13.28 -9.63
CA GLY A 2 -26.59 -12.18 -9.07
C GLY A 2 -26.85 -11.11 -10.13
N LYS A 3 -27.93 -10.34 -9.95
CA LYS A 3 -28.38 -9.27 -10.85
C LYS A 3 -27.30 -8.25 -11.24
N TYR A 4 -26.21 -8.16 -10.46
CA TYR A 4 -25.13 -7.18 -10.62
C TYR A 4 -23.77 -7.77 -11.06
N ASP A 5 -23.67 -9.08 -11.31
CA ASP A 5 -22.38 -9.73 -11.59
C ASP A 5 -21.69 -9.15 -12.83
N LYS A 6 -22.45 -8.84 -13.89
CA LYS A 6 -21.91 -8.25 -15.12
C LYS A 6 -21.39 -6.82 -14.91
N GLN A 7 -22.10 -6.00 -14.14
CA GLN A 7 -21.67 -4.64 -13.82
C GLN A 7 -20.42 -4.64 -12.92
N PHE A 8 -20.37 -5.54 -11.94
CA PHE A 8 -19.21 -5.71 -11.07
C PHE A 8 -17.97 -6.15 -11.85
N GLN A 9 -18.12 -7.09 -12.79
CA GLN A 9 -17.03 -7.51 -13.67
C GLN A 9 -16.54 -6.38 -14.58
N GLN A 10 -17.45 -5.55 -15.10
CA GLN A 10 -17.09 -4.38 -15.91
C GLN A 10 -16.29 -3.35 -15.11
N LEU A 11 -16.71 -3.05 -13.88
CA LEU A 11 -16.01 -2.13 -12.99
C LEU A 11 -14.61 -2.66 -12.66
N ASN A 12 -14.49 -3.93 -12.30
CA ASN A 12 -13.19 -4.53 -11.97
C ASN A 12 -12.18 -4.43 -13.12
N ARG A 13 -12.65 -4.58 -14.36
CA ARG A 13 -11.82 -4.46 -15.58
C ARG A 13 -11.49 -3.02 -15.97
N ASN A 14 -11.96 -2.00 -15.25
CA ASN A 14 -11.72 -0.61 -15.59
C ASN A 14 -10.25 -0.20 -15.29
N PRO A 15 -9.44 0.16 -16.30
CA PRO A 15 -8.03 0.50 -16.09
C PRO A 15 -7.85 1.76 -15.23
N LYS A 16 -8.84 2.67 -15.21
CA LYS A 16 -8.80 3.87 -14.37
C LYS A 16 -8.80 3.53 -12.88
N ILE A 17 -9.45 2.44 -12.48
CA ILE A 17 -9.45 1.99 -11.08
C ILE A 17 -8.07 1.47 -10.69
N ALA A 18 -7.46 0.65 -11.55
CA ALA A 18 -6.09 0.16 -11.32
C ALA A 18 -5.09 1.32 -11.17
N GLN A 19 -5.18 2.32 -12.05
CA GLN A 19 -4.34 3.50 -11.98
C GLN A 19 -4.58 4.32 -10.70
N ALA A 20 -5.84 4.51 -10.30
CA ALA A 20 -6.17 5.24 -9.07
C ALA A 20 -5.63 4.52 -7.82
N LEU A 21 -5.74 3.20 -7.76
CA LEU A 21 -5.18 2.38 -6.68
C LEU A 21 -3.65 2.50 -6.63
N LYS A 22 -2.97 2.39 -7.78
CA LYS A 22 -1.52 2.57 -7.87
C LYS A 22 -1.11 3.96 -7.41
N ASN A 23 -1.77 5.02 -7.88
CA ASN A 23 -1.49 6.40 -7.48
C ASN A 23 -1.66 6.60 -5.96
N ARG A 24 -2.69 5.99 -5.36
CA ARG A 24 -2.88 6.05 -3.91
C ARG A 24 -1.77 5.32 -3.15
N ALA A 25 -1.39 4.12 -3.61
CA ALA A 25 -0.29 3.36 -3.03
C ALA A 25 1.05 4.11 -3.14
N GLU A 26 1.34 4.77 -4.25
CA GLU A 26 2.55 5.61 -4.41
C GLU A 26 2.58 6.78 -3.43
N LYS A 27 1.43 7.44 -3.20
CA LYS A 27 1.33 8.51 -2.17
C LYS A 27 1.63 7.96 -0.77
N THR A 28 1.08 6.80 -0.43
CA THR A 28 1.35 6.13 0.86
C THR A 28 2.82 5.73 0.98
N ARG A 29 3.42 5.17 -0.09
CA ARG A 29 4.84 4.79 -0.13
C ARG A 29 5.76 5.99 0.06
N ALA A 30 5.48 7.11 -0.61
CA ALA A 30 6.24 8.34 -0.45
C ALA A 30 6.10 8.94 0.95
N ALA A 31 4.91 8.86 1.57
CA ALA A 31 4.70 9.31 2.94
C ALA A 31 5.43 8.42 3.96
N ALA A 32 5.38 7.10 3.79
CA ALA A 32 6.10 6.15 4.66
C ALA A 32 7.61 6.38 4.60
N GLN A 33 8.17 6.55 3.39
CA GLN A 33 9.59 6.87 3.22
C GLN A 33 9.95 8.16 3.96
N ARG A 34 9.18 9.24 3.77
CA ARG A 34 9.44 10.52 4.44
C ARG A 34 9.41 10.41 5.97
N ILE A 35 8.50 9.62 6.54
CA ILE A 35 8.42 9.42 7.99
C ILE A 35 9.63 8.61 8.49
N SER A 36 9.99 7.55 7.78
CA SER A 36 11.16 6.72 8.10
C SER A 36 12.44 7.55 8.05
N ASP A 37 12.69 8.25 6.94
CA ASP A 37 13.88 9.09 6.75
C ASP A 37 14.01 10.18 7.82
N ALA A 38 12.89 10.84 8.17
CA ALA A 38 12.87 11.89 9.18
C ALA A 38 13.20 11.38 10.60
N GLU A 39 13.01 10.10 10.85
CA GLU A 39 13.30 9.45 12.14
C GLU A 39 14.59 8.61 12.11
N GLY A 40 15.37 8.70 11.03
CA GLY A 40 16.62 7.96 10.84
C GLY A 40 16.42 6.47 10.54
N GLY A 41 15.25 6.11 10.03
CA GLY A 41 14.93 4.75 9.60
C GLY A 41 15.71 4.31 8.37
N THR A 42 15.69 3.00 8.13
CA THR A 42 16.40 2.35 7.02
C THR A 42 15.49 1.46 6.18
N ALA A 43 14.19 1.40 6.52
CA ALA A 43 13.20 0.64 5.77
C ALA A 43 13.08 1.10 4.32
N HIS A 44 13.02 0.13 3.39
CA HIS A 44 12.71 0.37 2.00
C HIS A 44 11.25 0.03 1.71
N TYR A 45 10.54 1.01 1.12
CA TYR A 45 9.13 0.87 0.78
C TYR A 45 8.92 0.72 -0.72
N ARG A 46 8.17 -0.31 -1.12
CA ARG A 46 7.82 -0.56 -2.52
C ARG A 46 6.33 -0.78 -2.71
N VAL A 47 5.82 -0.33 -3.86
CA VAL A 47 4.44 -0.61 -4.29
C VAL A 47 4.41 -1.94 -5.01
N VAL A 48 3.48 -2.81 -4.62
CA VAL A 48 3.14 -4.04 -5.34
C VAL A 48 1.72 -3.88 -5.86
N SER A 49 1.53 -4.13 -7.14
CA SER A 49 0.22 -4.01 -7.79
C SER A 49 -0.02 -5.17 -8.75
N GLY A 50 -1.28 -5.44 -9.03
CA GLY A 50 -1.67 -6.49 -9.95
C GLY A 50 -3.18 -6.63 -10.05
N VAL A 51 -3.60 -7.75 -10.64
CA VAL A 51 -5.01 -8.09 -10.85
C VAL A 51 -5.28 -9.45 -10.20
N ARG A 52 -6.27 -9.52 -9.31
CA ARG A 52 -6.75 -10.77 -8.69
C ARG A 52 -7.70 -11.51 -9.65
N PRO A 53 -7.93 -12.82 -9.42
CA PRO A 53 -8.98 -13.56 -10.13
C PRO A 53 -10.31 -12.79 -10.13
N GLY A 54 -10.99 -12.78 -11.29
CA GLY A 54 -12.19 -11.98 -11.49
C GLY A 54 -11.95 -10.52 -11.91
N GLY A 55 -10.70 -10.15 -12.21
CA GLY A 55 -10.34 -8.84 -12.76
C GLY A 55 -10.14 -7.74 -11.72
N ARG A 56 -10.17 -8.04 -10.42
CA ARG A 56 -10.10 -7.04 -9.35
C ARG A 56 -8.67 -6.51 -9.21
N ALA A 57 -8.44 -5.27 -9.62
CA ALA A 57 -7.16 -4.61 -9.42
C ALA A 57 -6.83 -4.42 -7.93
N TYR A 58 -5.56 -4.49 -7.57
CA TYR A 58 -5.05 -4.18 -6.24
C TYR A 58 -3.72 -3.43 -6.32
N ALA A 59 -3.45 -2.63 -5.29
CA ALA A 59 -2.14 -2.06 -5.02
C ALA A 59 -1.94 -1.99 -3.50
N TYR A 60 -0.79 -2.43 -3.01
CA TYR A 60 -0.40 -2.30 -1.60
C TYR A 60 1.07 -1.90 -1.49
N VAL A 61 1.44 -1.37 -0.33
CA VAL A 61 2.82 -0.98 -0.02
C VAL A 61 3.43 -2.01 0.91
N VAL A 62 4.67 -2.39 0.63
CA VAL A 62 5.44 -3.35 1.42
C VAL A 62 6.67 -2.65 1.99
N SER A 63 6.95 -2.90 3.26
CA SER A 63 8.23 -2.60 3.93
C SER A 63 9.07 -3.87 3.97
N ASP A 64 10.37 -3.76 3.78
CA ASP A 64 11.33 -4.86 4.01
C ASP A 64 11.82 -4.94 5.47
N ASN A 65 11.65 -3.88 6.26
CA ASN A 65 12.04 -3.83 7.65
C ASN A 65 10.81 -3.88 8.56
N ARG A 66 10.59 -5.06 9.17
CA ARG A 66 9.49 -5.29 10.13
C ARG A 66 9.81 -4.67 11.49
N ASP A 67 11.06 -4.74 11.92
CA ASP A 67 11.47 -4.34 13.26
C ASP A 67 11.30 -2.84 13.46
N GLU A 68 11.57 -2.04 12.43
CA GLU A 68 11.31 -0.60 12.44
C GLU A 68 9.80 -0.26 12.53
N GLU A 69 8.93 -1.09 11.94
CA GLU A 69 7.49 -0.86 11.91
C GLU A 69 6.82 -1.18 13.26
N PHE A 70 7.28 -2.26 13.92
CA PHE A 70 6.66 -2.77 15.15
C PHE A 70 7.47 -2.46 16.42
N GLY A 71 8.74 -2.11 16.28
CA GLY A 71 9.70 -2.07 17.38
C GLY A 71 10.12 -3.46 17.84
N THR A 72 11.34 -3.55 18.35
CA THR A 72 11.87 -4.70 19.08
C THR A 72 12.63 -4.19 20.31
N GLU A 73 13.24 -5.07 21.08
CA GLU A 73 14.14 -4.68 22.17
C GLU A 73 15.34 -3.85 21.67
N LYS A 74 15.81 -4.11 20.44
CA LYS A 74 17.00 -3.49 19.86
C LYS A 74 16.68 -2.35 18.88
N THR A 75 15.47 -2.35 18.33
CA THR A 75 15.06 -1.43 17.28
C THR A 75 13.89 -0.57 17.77
N LYS A 76 14.09 0.74 17.79
CA LYS A 76 13.01 1.68 18.11
C LYS A 76 11.90 1.56 17.06
N ARG A 77 10.65 1.60 17.53
CA ARG A 77 9.48 1.67 16.66
C ARG A 77 9.34 3.05 16.01
N ILE A 78 9.33 3.10 14.68
CA ILE A 78 8.95 4.28 13.88
C ILE A 78 7.51 4.14 13.40
N GLY A 79 7.11 2.95 12.94
CA GLY A 79 5.75 2.67 12.46
C GLY A 79 5.35 3.52 11.24
N ALA A 80 6.31 3.81 10.37
CA ALA A 80 6.16 4.73 9.25
C ALA A 80 5.06 4.29 8.26
N LEU A 81 4.94 3.00 7.95
CA LEU A 81 3.92 2.52 7.02
C LEU A 81 2.52 2.63 7.61
N ARG A 82 2.35 2.24 8.89
CA ARG A 82 1.07 2.37 9.60
C ARG A 82 0.62 3.82 9.70
N ARG A 83 1.54 4.75 9.97
CA ARG A 83 1.24 6.19 10.04
C ARG A 83 0.85 6.75 8.68
N ALA A 84 1.64 6.45 7.65
CA ALA A 84 1.34 6.84 6.27
C ALA A 84 -0.03 6.33 5.80
N ALA A 85 -0.41 5.10 6.15
CA ALA A 85 -1.71 4.53 5.80
C ALA A 85 -2.89 5.25 6.45
N ARG A 86 -2.70 5.87 7.63
CA ARG A 86 -3.72 6.64 8.36
C ARG A 86 -3.83 8.10 7.94
N GLY A 87 -2.90 8.60 7.11
CA GLY A 87 -2.89 9.99 6.66
C GLY A 87 -1.65 10.80 7.08
N GLY A 88 -0.70 10.19 7.79
CA GLY A 88 0.47 10.87 8.37
C GLY A 88 0.32 11.04 9.88
#